data_AF-A0AAC9Z2Q9-F1
#
_entry.id   AF-A0AAC9Z2Q9-F1
#
_cell.length_a   1.000
_cell.length_b   1.000
_cell.length_c   1.000
_cell.angle_alpha   90.00
_cell.angle_beta   90.00
_cell.angle_gamma   90.00
#
_symmetry.space_group_name_H-M   'P 1'
#
loop_
_entity.id
_entity.type
_entity.pdbx_description
1 polymer ?
#
loop_
_entity_poly.entity_id
_entity_poly.type
_entity_poly.pdbx_seq_one_letter_code
_entity_poly.pdbx_strand_id
1 'polypeptide(L)'
;MKRPLFYSKILLFGEYGIIKDSKGLAIPYNFYNGALKMPDQTDESKQAEAKKSNQALAQFAIHLEKLSSENPEVVTFDIEQLKKDISNGMYFDSSIPQGYGVGSSGALVAAIYDQYAHNKITVLENLTREKLLQLKNIFGKMESFFHGTSSGLDPLNSYLSLPILINSKDNIEPTGIPSQTVNGKGAVFLLDSGVVGETAPMVRVFMENMKNEAFQSMLKTQFIKYTDACIDDFLKGNVKSLFKNVKKLSKVVLNNFKPMIPSEFHALWKKGIDTGDYFLKLCGSGGGGYMLGFTEDIEKAKKTLEGHKIEVVYQF
;
A
#
# COMPACT_ATOMS: atom_id res chain seq x y z
N MET A 1 -8.62 -11.62 25.47
CA MET A 1 -7.32 -11.28 24.85
C MET A 1 -7.49 -10.02 24.01
N LYS A 2 -6.51 -9.11 23.99
CA LYS A 2 -6.54 -7.97 23.06
C LYS A 2 -6.33 -8.51 21.64
N ARG A 3 -7.21 -8.16 20.71
CA ARG A 3 -7.09 -8.54 19.29
C ARG A 3 -5.85 -7.87 18.67
N PRO A 4 -5.16 -8.52 17.72
CA PRO A 4 -3.93 -8.00 17.13
C PRO A 4 -4.16 -6.70 16.35
N LEU A 5 -3.13 -5.87 16.29
CA LEU A 5 -3.07 -4.67 15.45
C LEU A 5 -2.53 -5.05 14.07
N PHE A 6 -3.16 -4.55 13.01
CA PHE A 6 -2.70 -4.70 11.63
C PHE A 6 -2.27 -3.35 11.10
N TYR A 7 -1.01 -3.24 10.71
CA TYR A 7 -0.42 -1.99 10.26
C TYR A 7 -0.74 -1.72 8.79
N SER A 8 -0.74 -0.44 8.45
CA SER A 8 -0.77 0.01 7.07
C SER A 8 0.52 -0.39 6.34
N LYS A 9 0.54 -0.23 5.03
CA LYS A 9 1.72 -0.53 4.20
C LYS A 9 1.97 0.57 3.20
N ILE A 10 3.23 0.73 2.81
CA ILE A 10 3.63 1.61 1.72
C ILE A 10 4.27 0.74 0.64
N LEU A 11 3.77 0.87 -0.60
CA LEU A 11 4.50 0.38 -1.76
C LEU A 11 5.57 1.44 -2.08
N LEU A 12 6.79 1.21 -1.62
CA LEU A 12 7.89 2.16 -1.78
C LEU A 12 8.20 2.36 -3.27
N PHE A 13 8.20 1.25 -4.01
CA PHE A 13 8.39 1.18 -5.46
C PHE A 13 7.59 0.02 -6.04
N GLY A 14 7.15 0.16 -7.30
CA GLY A 14 6.67 -0.96 -8.10
C GLY A 14 5.26 -0.81 -8.67
N GLU A 15 4.50 0.23 -8.32
CA GLU A 15 3.07 0.44 -8.61
C GLU A 15 2.55 -0.24 -9.88
N TYR A 16 2.48 0.49 -10.99
CA TYR A 16 2.04 -0.05 -12.27
C TYR A 16 3.08 -0.96 -12.93
N GLY A 17 4.33 -0.92 -12.45
CA GLY A 17 5.43 -1.74 -12.95
C GLY A 17 5.21 -3.23 -12.69
N ILE A 18 4.67 -3.61 -11.53
CA ILE A 18 4.42 -5.02 -11.15
C ILE A 18 3.47 -5.71 -12.15
N ILE A 19 2.55 -4.96 -12.78
CA ILE A 19 1.64 -5.49 -13.82
C ILE A 19 2.43 -5.99 -15.04
N LYS A 20 3.63 -5.44 -15.26
CA LYS A 20 4.56 -5.71 -16.38
C LYS A 20 5.88 -6.34 -15.92
N ASP A 21 5.82 -7.16 -14.88
CA ASP A 21 6.95 -7.95 -14.37
C ASP A 21 8.16 -7.11 -13.90
N SER A 22 7.93 -5.84 -13.53
CA SER A 22 8.90 -5.03 -12.77
C SER A 22 9.01 -5.53 -11.34
N LYS A 23 10.12 -5.20 -10.68
CA LYS A 23 10.24 -5.37 -9.24
C LYS A 23 9.29 -4.43 -8.50
N GLY A 24 8.94 -4.82 -7.27
CA GLY A 24 8.25 -3.98 -6.30
C GLY A 24 8.83 -4.18 -4.90
N LEU A 25 8.71 -3.15 -4.07
CA LEU A 25 9.14 -3.21 -2.66
C LEU A 25 8.03 -2.62 -1.79
N ALA A 26 7.37 -3.47 -1.03
CA ALA A 26 6.37 -3.07 -0.05
C ALA A 26 6.99 -3.10 1.35
N ILE A 27 6.75 -2.06 2.14
CA ILE A 27 7.23 -1.96 3.51
C ILE A 27 6.04 -1.71 4.46
N PRO A 28 6.08 -2.27 5.68
CA PRO A 28 5.12 -1.91 6.72
C PRO A 28 5.23 -0.43 7.07
N TYR A 29 4.09 0.20 7.35
CA TYR A 29 4.03 1.56 7.86
C TYR A 29 3.24 1.60 9.16
N ASN A 30 3.99 1.66 10.26
CA ASN A 30 3.44 1.41 11.59
C ASN A 30 2.67 2.59 12.18
N PHE A 31 2.71 3.75 11.53
CA PHE A 31 2.03 4.96 12.01
C PHE A 31 0.51 4.80 11.99
N TYR A 32 -0.03 4.15 10.96
CA TYR A 32 -1.44 3.80 10.89
C TYR A 32 -1.65 2.31 11.12
N ASN A 33 -2.70 1.98 11.86
CA ASN A 33 -3.09 0.60 12.14
C ASN A 33 -4.61 0.48 12.29
N GLY A 34 -5.09 -0.75 12.27
CA GLY A 34 -6.46 -1.07 12.61
C GLY A 34 -6.59 -2.38 13.38
N ALA A 35 -7.71 -2.52 14.07
CA ALA A 35 -8.06 -3.74 14.79
C ALA A 35 -9.58 -3.93 14.84
N LEU A 36 -10.00 -5.18 14.87
CA LEU A 36 -11.39 -5.53 15.13
C LEU A 36 -11.71 -5.25 16.61
N LYS A 37 -12.72 -4.43 16.87
CA LYS A 37 -13.16 -4.08 18.23
C LYS A 37 -14.65 -4.35 18.41
N MET A 38 -15.05 -4.55 19.66
CA MET A 38 -16.45 -4.52 20.07
C MET A 38 -16.80 -3.08 20.46
N PRO A 39 -18.07 -2.67 20.32
CA PRO A 39 -18.48 -1.33 20.69
C PRO A 39 -18.28 -1.12 22.19
N ASP A 40 -17.68 0.01 22.54
CA ASP A 40 -17.63 0.52 23.89
C ASP A 40 -18.70 1.62 23.99
N GLN A 41 -19.65 1.49 24.92
CA GLN A 41 -20.79 2.39 25.05
C GLN A 41 -20.40 3.81 25.50
N THR A 42 -19.12 4.03 25.83
CA THR A 42 -18.62 5.29 26.40
C THR A 42 -18.11 6.31 25.38
N ASP A 43 -17.90 5.93 24.11
CA ASP A 43 -17.34 6.81 23.08
C ASP A 43 -18.37 7.11 21.98
N GLU A 44 -19.21 8.12 22.23
CA GLU A 44 -20.23 8.59 21.27
C GLU A 44 -19.61 9.07 19.95
N SER A 45 -18.37 9.57 19.98
CA SER A 45 -17.72 10.18 18.81
C SER A 45 -17.43 9.17 17.69
N LYS A 46 -17.27 7.89 18.05
CA LYS A 46 -16.96 6.80 17.11
C LYS A 46 -18.16 6.00 16.63
N GLN A 47 -19.36 6.24 17.17
CA GLN A 47 -20.52 5.36 16.89
C GLN A 47 -20.92 5.36 15.41
N ALA A 48 -20.89 6.51 14.74
CA ALA A 48 -21.27 6.61 13.33
C ALA A 48 -20.29 5.85 12.42
N GLU A 49 -18.98 6.00 12.66
CA GLU A 49 -17.94 5.30 11.92
C GLU A 49 -17.96 3.80 12.19
N ALA A 50 -18.12 3.41 13.46
CA ALA A 50 -18.28 2.02 13.87
C ALA A 50 -19.48 1.35 13.18
N LYS A 51 -20.62 2.05 13.06
CA LYS A 51 -21.81 1.54 12.37
C LYS A 51 -21.56 1.34 10.87
N LYS A 52 -20.90 2.30 10.20
CA LYS A 52 -20.52 2.16 8.78
C LYS A 52 -19.55 0.99 8.58
N SER A 53 -18.56 0.85 9.46
CA SER A 53 -17.59 -0.24 9.45
C SER A 53 -18.27 -1.59 9.67
N ASN A 54 -19.19 -1.70 10.63
CA ASN A 54 -19.99 -2.89 10.89
C ASN A 54 -20.86 -3.31 9.68
N GLN A 55 -21.49 -2.34 9.00
CA GLN A 55 -22.26 -2.61 7.78
C GLN A 55 -21.38 -3.15 6.64
N ALA A 56 -20.19 -2.58 6.46
CA ALA A 56 -19.22 -3.08 5.49
C ALA A 56 -18.73 -4.50 5.84
N LEU A 57 -18.51 -4.79 7.13
CA LEU A 57 -18.18 -6.13 7.62
C LEU A 57 -19.28 -7.15 7.32
N ALA A 58 -20.55 -6.78 7.48
CA ALA A 58 -21.68 -7.66 7.17
C ALA A 58 -21.69 -8.07 5.68
N GLN A 59 -21.45 -7.12 4.78
CA GLN A 59 -21.34 -7.40 3.35
C GLN A 59 -20.11 -8.25 3.04
N PHE A 60 -18.98 -7.96 3.69
CA PHE A 60 -17.76 -8.74 3.51
C PHE A 60 -17.91 -10.18 4.03
N ALA A 61 -18.64 -10.40 5.13
CA ALA A 61 -18.94 -11.73 5.64
C ALA A 61 -19.74 -12.60 4.65
N ILE A 62 -20.68 -12.00 3.91
CA ILE A 62 -21.41 -12.68 2.82
C ILE A 62 -20.44 -13.11 1.71
N HIS A 63 -19.50 -12.24 1.32
CA HIS A 63 -18.46 -12.58 0.34
C HIS A 63 -17.57 -13.74 0.82
N LEU A 64 -17.16 -13.74 2.09
CA LEU A 64 -16.32 -14.80 2.66
C LEU A 64 -17.05 -16.14 2.81
N GLU A 65 -18.35 -16.12 3.11
CA GLU A 65 -19.20 -17.30 3.13
C GLU A 65 -19.29 -17.92 1.72
N LYS A 66 -19.54 -17.08 0.71
CA LYS A 66 -19.53 -17.51 -0.69
C LYS A 66 -18.17 -18.09 -1.08
N LEU A 67 -17.07 -17.39 -0.78
CA LEU A 67 -15.71 -17.85 -1.04
C LEU A 67 -15.41 -19.21 -0.39
N SER A 68 -15.85 -19.41 0.85
CA SER A 68 -15.70 -20.70 1.56
C SER A 68 -16.46 -21.83 0.90
N SER A 69 -17.65 -21.52 0.33
CA SER A 69 -18.49 -22.53 -0.35
C SER A 69 -18.02 -22.86 -1.76
N GLU A 70 -17.54 -21.87 -2.52
CA GLU A 70 -17.12 -22.03 -3.92
C GLU A 70 -15.66 -22.47 -4.07
N ASN A 71 -14.80 -22.13 -3.11
CA ASN A 71 -13.38 -22.48 -3.11
C ASN A 71 -12.88 -22.99 -1.74
N PRO A 72 -13.50 -24.04 -1.17
CA PRO A 72 -13.11 -24.57 0.14
C PRO A 72 -11.66 -25.05 0.19
N GLU A 73 -11.09 -25.44 -0.96
CA GLU A 73 -9.68 -25.84 -1.10
C GLU A 73 -8.69 -24.68 -0.94
N VAL A 74 -9.14 -23.44 -1.13
CA VAL A 74 -8.28 -22.25 -1.02
C VAL A 74 -8.28 -21.72 0.41
N VAL A 75 -9.47 -21.49 0.97
CA VAL A 75 -9.64 -21.02 2.35
C VAL A 75 -11.08 -21.24 2.80
N THR A 76 -11.25 -21.52 4.09
CA THR A 76 -12.55 -21.52 4.76
C THR A 76 -12.47 -20.67 6.02
N PHE A 77 -13.62 -20.16 6.46
CA PHE A 77 -13.71 -19.27 7.62
C PHE A 77 -14.77 -19.74 8.61
N ASP A 78 -14.60 -19.37 9.88
CA ASP A 78 -15.62 -19.49 10.92
C ASP A 78 -16.70 -18.42 10.71
N ILE A 79 -17.59 -18.66 9.74
CA ILE A 79 -18.65 -17.72 9.35
C ILE A 79 -19.67 -17.53 10.47
N GLU A 80 -19.95 -18.58 11.25
CA GLU A 80 -20.88 -18.49 12.37
C GLU A 80 -20.38 -17.51 13.43
N GLN A 81 -19.12 -17.65 13.86
CA GLN A 81 -18.53 -16.74 14.83
C GLN A 81 -18.35 -15.33 14.26
N LEU A 82 -17.97 -15.19 12.98
CA LEU A 82 -17.87 -13.88 12.31
C LEU A 82 -19.21 -13.13 12.30
N LYS A 83 -20.29 -13.79 11.87
CA LYS A 83 -21.65 -13.19 11.84
C LYS A 83 -22.15 -12.85 13.23
N LYS A 84 -21.86 -13.70 14.22
CA LYS A 84 -22.18 -13.45 15.63
C LYS A 84 -21.44 -12.22 16.19
N ASP A 85 -20.16 -12.07 15.89
CA ASP A 85 -19.41 -10.89 16.36
C ASP A 85 -19.90 -9.62 15.66
N ILE A 86 -20.23 -9.68 14.37
CA ILE A 86 -20.84 -8.56 13.63
C ILE A 86 -22.20 -8.19 14.22
N SER A 87 -23.08 -9.15 14.53
CA SER A 87 -24.40 -8.85 15.13
C SER A 87 -24.30 -8.28 16.54
N ASN A 88 -23.24 -8.62 17.27
CA ASN A 88 -22.88 -8.01 18.55
C ASN A 88 -22.22 -6.62 18.40
N GLY A 89 -22.15 -6.08 17.18
CA GLY A 89 -21.67 -4.73 16.89
C GLY A 89 -20.18 -4.62 16.59
N MET A 90 -19.47 -5.73 16.34
CA MET A 90 -18.05 -5.68 15.98
C MET A 90 -17.82 -4.73 14.80
N TYR A 91 -16.78 -3.91 14.90
CA TYR A 91 -16.35 -3.01 13.85
C TYR A 91 -14.83 -3.04 13.72
N PHE A 92 -14.32 -2.60 12.58
CA PHE A 92 -12.89 -2.37 12.39
C PHE A 92 -12.57 -0.91 12.76
N ASP A 93 -11.87 -0.72 13.87
CA ASP A 93 -11.35 0.58 14.32
C ASP A 93 -10.00 0.81 13.63
N SER A 94 -9.92 1.80 12.75
CA SER A 94 -8.78 2.01 11.87
C SER A 94 -8.38 3.47 11.84
N SER A 95 -7.10 3.76 12.07
CA SER A 95 -6.53 5.08 11.80
C SER A 95 -6.04 5.22 10.36
N ILE A 96 -6.14 4.18 9.53
CA ILE A 96 -5.60 4.15 8.17
C ILE A 96 -6.52 4.96 7.23
N PRO A 97 -6.04 6.03 6.60
CA PRO A 97 -6.86 6.86 5.74
C PRO A 97 -7.28 6.10 4.47
N GLN A 98 -8.58 6.15 4.15
CA GLN A 98 -9.15 5.50 2.97
C GLN A 98 -8.86 6.30 1.69
N GLY A 99 -8.42 5.62 0.63
CA GLY A 99 -8.07 6.26 -0.65
C GLY A 99 -6.73 7.01 -0.66
N TYR A 100 -5.90 6.80 0.38
CA TYR A 100 -4.59 7.46 0.52
C TYR A 100 -3.40 6.61 0.04
N GLY A 101 -3.67 5.42 -0.51
CA GLY A 101 -2.62 4.52 -1.04
C GLY A 101 -1.83 3.75 0.02
N VAL A 102 -2.23 3.81 1.30
CA VAL A 102 -1.55 3.17 2.44
C VAL A 102 -2.18 1.82 2.88
N GLY A 103 -3.11 1.26 2.11
CA GLY A 103 -3.56 -0.14 2.28
C GLY A 103 -4.61 -0.39 3.38
N SER A 104 -5.63 0.47 3.50
CA SER A 104 -6.72 0.27 4.49
C SER A 104 -7.49 -1.04 4.31
N SER A 105 -7.77 -1.46 3.06
CA SER A 105 -8.41 -2.76 2.77
C SER A 105 -7.52 -3.92 3.20
N GLY A 106 -6.21 -3.80 2.95
CA GLY A 106 -5.20 -4.78 3.32
C GLY A 106 -5.21 -5.12 4.80
N ALA A 107 -5.21 -4.10 5.66
CA ALA A 107 -5.23 -4.30 7.10
C ALA A 107 -6.53 -4.97 7.59
N LEU A 108 -7.69 -4.60 7.02
CA LEU A 108 -8.97 -5.23 7.35
C LEU A 108 -9.01 -6.71 6.91
N VAL A 109 -8.57 -7.00 5.69
CA VAL A 109 -8.51 -8.37 5.16
C VAL A 109 -7.58 -9.23 6.01
N ALA A 110 -6.41 -8.71 6.38
CA ALA A 110 -5.46 -9.38 7.27
C ALA A 110 -6.08 -9.67 8.65
N ALA A 111 -6.82 -8.71 9.22
CA ALA A 111 -7.48 -8.89 10.51
C ALA A 111 -8.56 -9.97 10.50
N ILE A 112 -9.34 -10.05 9.43
CA ILE A 112 -10.38 -11.07 9.29
C ILE A 112 -9.76 -12.44 9.03
N TYR A 113 -8.73 -12.53 8.19
CA TYR A 113 -7.99 -13.78 7.97
C TYR A 113 -7.41 -14.30 9.29
N ASP A 114 -6.73 -13.44 10.04
CA ASP A 114 -6.14 -13.86 11.31
C ASP A 114 -7.20 -14.33 12.31
N GLN A 115 -8.32 -13.63 12.42
CA GLN A 115 -9.31 -13.94 13.45
C GLN A 115 -10.19 -15.15 13.11
N TYR A 116 -10.52 -15.37 11.83
CA TYR A 116 -11.59 -16.29 11.43
C TYR A 116 -11.19 -17.36 10.42
N ALA A 117 -10.01 -17.31 9.79
CA ALA A 117 -9.63 -18.36 8.83
C ALA A 117 -9.30 -19.69 9.53
N HIS A 118 -9.80 -20.78 8.98
CA HIS A 118 -9.44 -22.13 9.39
C HIS A 118 -8.12 -22.56 8.76
N ASN A 119 -7.36 -23.42 9.46
CA ASN A 119 -6.08 -23.96 8.99
C ASN A 119 -5.14 -22.87 8.43
N LYS A 120 -5.16 -21.68 9.05
CA LYS A 120 -4.43 -20.51 8.58
C LYS A 120 -2.91 -20.74 8.66
N ILE A 121 -2.19 -20.24 7.66
CA ILE A 121 -0.72 -20.12 7.74
C ILE A 121 -0.44 -18.98 8.70
N THR A 122 0.18 -19.29 9.83
CA THR A 122 0.47 -18.30 10.87
C THR A 122 1.80 -17.58 10.60
N VAL A 123 1.91 -16.35 11.11
CA VAL A 123 3.18 -15.58 11.08
C VAL A 123 4.32 -16.22 11.87
N LEU A 124 4.03 -17.23 12.69
CA LEU A 124 5.01 -17.95 13.51
C LEU A 124 5.63 -19.15 12.77
N GLU A 125 5.05 -19.55 11.63
CA GLU A 125 5.57 -20.65 10.83
C GLU A 125 6.78 -20.21 9.98
N ASN A 126 7.56 -21.18 9.53
CA ASN A 126 8.55 -20.94 8.47
C ASN A 126 7.83 -20.54 7.17
N LEU A 127 8.01 -19.29 6.74
CA LEU A 127 7.38 -18.69 5.56
C LEU A 127 8.16 -19.02 4.28
N THR A 128 7.87 -20.18 3.69
CA THR A 128 8.42 -20.56 2.39
C THR A 128 7.77 -19.75 1.26
N ARG A 129 8.43 -19.69 0.09
CA ARG A 129 7.85 -19.05 -1.11
C ARG A 129 6.47 -19.61 -1.47
N GLU A 130 6.28 -20.92 -1.36
CA GLU A 130 4.98 -21.56 -1.62
C GLU A 130 3.89 -21.05 -0.68
N LYS A 131 4.19 -20.93 0.62
CA LYS A 131 3.25 -20.37 1.61
C LYS A 131 2.93 -18.91 1.35
N LEU A 132 3.93 -18.12 0.93
CA LEU A 132 3.71 -16.72 0.56
C LEU A 132 2.80 -16.59 -0.67
N LEU A 133 2.98 -17.45 -1.68
CA LEU A 133 2.11 -17.49 -2.85
C LEU A 133 0.69 -17.96 -2.48
N GLN A 134 0.56 -18.93 -1.57
CA GLN A 134 -0.74 -19.36 -1.05
C GLN A 134 -1.45 -18.23 -0.30
N LEU A 135 -0.77 -17.55 0.62
CA LEU A 135 -1.31 -16.39 1.33
C LEU A 135 -1.69 -15.28 0.36
N LYS A 136 -0.83 -14.95 -0.61
CA LYS A 136 -1.11 -13.96 -1.65
C LYS A 136 -2.38 -14.32 -2.43
N ASN A 137 -2.56 -15.59 -2.81
CA ASN A 137 -3.76 -16.05 -3.51
C ASN A 137 -5.02 -15.90 -2.65
N ILE A 138 -4.96 -16.35 -1.39
CA ILE A 138 -6.07 -16.21 -0.43
C ILE A 138 -6.45 -14.73 -0.26
N PHE A 139 -5.45 -13.89 0.01
CA PHE A 139 -5.64 -12.45 0.20
C PHE A 139 -6.16 -11.74 -1.04
N GLY A 140 -5.71 -12.14 -2.24
CA GLY A 140 -6.24 -11.63 -3.50
C GLY A 140 -7.73 -11.94 -3.66
N LYS A 141 -8.16 -13.17 -3.33
CA LYS A 141 -9.58 -13.56 -3.36
C LYS A 141 -10.41 -12.79 -2.33
N MET A 142 -9.89 -12.61 -1.11
CA MET A 142 -10.57 -11.83 -0.08
C MET A 142 -10.70 -10.35 -0.47
N GLU A 143 -9.60 -9.71 -0.85
CA GLU A 143 -9.58 -8.27 -1.15
C GLU A 143 -10.30 -7.90 -2.45
N SER A 144 -10.53 -8.87 -3.35
CA SER A 144 -11.32 -8.66 -4.56
C SER A 144 -12.72 -8.09 -4.28
N PHE A 145 -13.27 -8.30 -3.08
CA PHE A 145 -14.52 -7.68 -2.63
C PHE A 145 -14.50 -6.14 -2.73
N PHE A 146 -13.38 -5.49 -2.40
CA PHE A 146 -13.30 -4.02 -2.34
C PHE A 146 -13.01 -3.38 -3.71
N HIS A 147 -12.30 -4.07 -4.59
CA HIS A 147 -11.73 -3.48 -5.80
C HIS A 147 -11.94 -4.31 -7.08
N GLY A 148 -12.70 -5.40 -7.01
CA GLY A 148 -12.96 -6.34 -8.10
C GLY A 148 -11.78 -7.25 -8.45
N THR A 149 -10.58 -6.71 -8.57
CA THR A 149 -9.34 -7.46 -8.77
C THR A 149 -8.29 -7.01 -7.76
N SER A 150 -7.62 -7.97 -7.11
CA SER A 150 -6.53 -7.69 -6.18
C SER A 150 -5.32 -8.58 -6.47
N SER A 151 -4.13 -8.04 -6.22
CA SER A 151 -2.87 -8.79 -6.23
C SER A 151 -2.63 -9.59 -4.95
N GLY A 152 -3.37 -9.34 -3.87
CA GLY A 152 -3.17 -9.91 -2.55
C GLY A 152 -1.93 -9.40 -1.79
N LEU A 153 -1.17 -8.46 -2.37
CA LEU A 153 0.08 -7.96 -1.77
C LEU A 153 -0.14 -7.05 -0.57
N ASP A 154 -1.18 -6.22 -0.61
CA ASP A 154 -1.48 -5.26 0.45
C ASP A 154 -1.91 -5.96 1.75
N PRO A 155 -2.85 -6.92 1.73
CA PRO A 155 -3.13 -7.73 2.91
C PRO A 155 -1.96 -8.62 3.31
N LEU A 156 -1.19 -9.17 2.36
CA LEU A 156 0.00 -9.96 2.69
C LEU A 156 1.01 -9.17 3.51
N ASN A 157 1.32 -7.94 3.08
CA ASN A 157 2.25 -7.07 3.81
C ASN A 157 1.70 -6.70 5.18
N SER A 158 0.41 -6.36 5.27
CA SER A 158 -0.26 -5.99 6.52
C SER A 158 -0.31 -7.16 7.51
N TYR A 159 -0.52 -8.39 7.01
CA TYR A 159 -0.58 -9.62 7.82
C TYR A 159 0.79 -10.01 8.37
N LEU A 160 1.81 -10.00 7.51
CA LEU A 160 3.16 -10.41 7.90
C LEU A 160 3.89 -9.31 8.68
N SER A 161 3.54 -8.04 8.47
CA SER A 161 4.24 -6.88 9.03
C SER A 161 5.75 -6.91 8.74
N LEU A 162 6.13 -7.36 7.54
CA LEU A 162 7.51 -7.47 7.06
C LEU A 162 7.68 -6.77 5.71
N PRO A 163 8.88 -6.25 5.39
CA PRO A 163 9.20 -5.83 4.03
C PRO A 163 9.12 -7.02 3.06
N ILE A 164 8.44 -6.83 1.94
CA ILE A 164 8.28 -7.84 0.89
C ILE A 164 8.89 -7.32 -0.41
N LEU A 165 9.87 -8.06 -0.92
CA LEU A 165 10.42 -7.87 -2.25
C LEU A 165 9.59 -8.68 -3.25
N ILE A 166 9.12 -8.01 -4.29
CA ILE A 166 8.37 -8.60 -5.39
C ILE A 166 9.32 -8.59 -6.59
N ASN A 167 9.77 -9.75 -7.02
CA ASN A 167 10.59 -9.90 -8.23
C ASN A 167 9.71 -10.09 -9.47
N SER A 168 8.55 -10.72 -9.31
CA SER A 168 7.52 -10.87 -10.34
C SER A 168 6.18 -11.27 -9.70
N LYS A 169 5.14 -11.51 -10.52
CA LYS A 169 3.83 -11.98 -10.02
C LYS A 169 3.93 -13.24 -9.17
N ASP A 170 4.80 -14.18 -9.50
CA ASP A 170 4.90 -15.46 -8.80
C ASP A 170 6.22 -15.59 -8.02
N ASN A 171 7.00 -14.52 -7.91
CA ASN A 171 8.24 -14.49 -7.17
C ASN A 171 8.22 -13.35 -6.16
N ILE A 172 7.88 -13.69 -4.93
CA ILE A 172 7.88 -12.78 -3.78
C ILE A 172 8.68 -13.41 -2.65
N GLU A 173 9.39 -12.57 -1.90
CA GLU A 173 10.18 -13.00 -0.76
C GLU A 173 10.19 -11.93 0.35
N PRO A 174 10.27 -12.33 1.62
CA PRO A 174 10.55 -11.40 2.69
C PRO A 174 11.95 -10.84 2.50
N THR A 175 12.14 -9.57 2.79
CA THR A 175 13.45 -8.92 2.66
C THR A 175 13.77 -8.06 3.87
N GLY A 176 15.04 -7.73 4.03
CA GLY A 176 15.49 -6.70 4.96
C GLY A 176 15.48 -5.33 4.28
N ILE A 177 15.34 -4.27 5.06
CA ILE A 177 15.65 -2.92 4.62
C ILE A 177 16.84 -2.40 5.43
N PRO A 178 17.66 -1.48 4.89
CA PRO A 178 18.74 -0.89 5.67
C PRO A 178 18.21 -0.27 6.97
N SER A 179 19.10 -0.17 7.97
CA SER A 179 18.76 0.51 9.23
C SER A 179 18.59 2.00 8.99
N GLN A 180 17.60 2.60 9.65
CA GLN A 180 17.42 4.04 9.64
C GLN A 180 18.50 4.74 10.45
N THR A 181 18.95 5.90 9.98
CA THR A 181 19.86 6.76 10.73
C THR A 181 19.05 7.75 11.57
N VAL A 182 19.15 7.66 12.91
CA VAL A 182 18.35 8.45 13.87
C VAL A 182 18.45 9.97 13.65
N ASN A 183 19.56 10.45 13.08
CA ASN A 183 19.81 11.87 12.75
C ASN A 183 20.07 12.07 11.24
N GLY A 184 19.56 11.16 10.41
CA GLY A 184 19.67 11.22 8.97
C GLY A 184 19.01 12.47 8.40
N LYS A 185 19.72 13.22 7.54
CA LYS A 185 19.11 14.37 6.84
C LYS A 185 18.19 13.91 5.72
N GLY A 186 18.55 12.81 5.07
CA GLY A 186 17.77 12.26 3.97
C GLY A 186 16.53 11.54 4.48
N ALA A 187 15.43 11.62 3.74
CA ALA A 187 14.20 10.94 4.11
C ALA A 187 13.39 10.46 2.90
N VAL A 188 12.63 9.41 3.14
CA VAL A 188 11.39 9.09 2.42
C VAL A 188 10.23 9.64 3.26
N PHE A 189 9.29 10.32 2.61
CA PHE A 189 8.13 10.92 3.28
C PHE A 189 6.86 10.76 2.46
N LEU A 190 5.71 10.82 3.14
CA LEU A 190 4.40 11.00 2.52
C LEU A 190 4.09 12.49 2.45
N LEU A 191 3.56 12.92 1.31
CA LEU A 191 3.06 14.27 1.07
C LEU A 191 1.55 14.18 0.84
N ASP A 192 0.78 14.79 1.73
CA ASP A 192 -0.69 14.77 1.65
C ASP A 192 -1.18 15.68 0.51
N SER A 193 -1.99 15.12 -0.39
CA SER A 193 -2.65 15.92 -1.43
C SER A 193 -3.90 16.64 -0.95
N GLY A 194 -4.47 16.27 0.20
CA GLY A 194 -5.73 16.82 0.71
C GLY A 194 -6.98 16.33 -0.02
N VAL A 195 -6.83 15.56 -1.11
CA VAL A 195 -7.93 14.99 -1.88
C VAL A 195 -7.90 13.47 -1.82
N VAL A 196 -9.05 12.81 -1.78
CA VAL A 196 -9.12 11.34 -1.78
C VAL A 196 -8.86 10.82 -3.19
N GLY A 197 -7.97 9.84 -3.33
CA GLY A 197 -7.71 9.17 -4.61
C GLY A 197 -8.67 8.01 -4.84
N GLU A 198 -9.03 7.78 -6.11
CA GLU A 198 -9.78 6.59 -6.53
C GLU A 198 -8.92 5.65 -7.40
N THR A 199 -8.79 4.40 -6.98
CA THR A 199 -7.98 3.40 -7.67
C THR A 199 -8.51 3.08 -9.08
N ALA A 200 -9.82 2.84 -9.21
CA ALA A 200 -10.39 2.32 -10.46
C ALA A 200 -10.26 3.26 -11.66
N PRO A 201 -10.55 4.58 -11.56
CA PRO A 201 -10.28 5.52 -12.66
C PRO A 201 -8.81 5.57 -13.07
N MET A 202 -7.89 5.56 -12.10
CA MET A 202 -6.46 5.64 -12.37
C MET A 202 -5.93 4.38 -13.08
N VAL A 203 -6.41 3.20 -12.68
CA VAL A 203 -6.12 1.95 -13.40
C VAL A 203 -6.66 2.00 -14.83
N ARG A 204 -7.88 2.51 -15.06
CA ARG A 204 -8.41 2.67 -16.42
C ARG A 204 -7.56 3.59 -17.29
N VAL A 205 -7.14 4.74 -16.76
CA VAL A 205 -6.23 5.66 -17.47
C VAL A 205 -4.92 4.97 -17.83
N PHE A 206 -4.33 4.22 -16.90
CA PHE A 206 -3.11 3.45 -17.17
C PHE A 206 -3.32 2.41 -18.28
N MET A 207 -4.40 1.63 -18.21
CA MET A 207 -4.71 0.59 -19.21
C MET A 207 -5.01 1.18 -20.58
N GLU A 208 -5.59 2.38 -20.66
CA GLU A 208 -5.80 3.09 -21.92
C GLU A 208 -4.46 3.56 -22.51
N ASN A 209 -3.60 4.20 -21.70
CA ASN A 209 -2.26 4.60 -22.13
C ASN A 209 -1.41 3.41 -22.59
N MET A 210 -1.60 2.25 -21.97
CA MET A 210 -0.93 1.01 -22.35
C MET A 210 -1.27 0.53 -23.76
N LYS A 211 -2.33 1.01 -24.41
CA LYS A 211 -2.61 0.72 -25.83
C LYS A 211 -1.65 1.45 -26.78
N ASN A 212 -0.94 2.47 -26.31
CA ASN A 212 0.01 3.24 -27.11
C ASN A 212 1.43 2.66 -27.02
N GLU A 213 2.04 2.33 -28.17
CA GLU A 213 3.38 1.72 -28.24
C GLU A 213 4.49 2.60 -27.65
N ALA A 214 4.41 3.93 -27.82
CA ALA A 214 5.40 4.85 -27.25
C ALA A 214 5.33 4.85 -25.72
N PHE A 215 4.12 4.78 -25.15
CA PHE A 215 3.93 4.63 -23.70
C PHE A 215 4.46 3.29 -23.20
N GLN A 216 4.22 2.18 -23.92
CA GLN A 216 4.78 0.87 -23.58
C GLN A 216 6.31 0.89 -23.59
N SER A 217 6.90 1.49 -24.62
CA SER A 217 8.35 1.64 -24.75
C SER A 217 8.94 2.48 -23.62
N MET A 218 8.32 3.63 -23.29
CA MET A 218 8.69 4.46 -22.15
C MET A 218 8.60 3.69 -20.83
N LEU A 219 7.49 2.96 -20.62
CA LEU A 219 7.28 2.18 -19.40
C LEU A 219 8.42 1.16 -19.21
N LYS A 220 8.76 0.41 -20.26
CA LYS A 220 9.81 -0.60 -20.21
C LYS A 220 11.22 -0.01 -20.08
N THR A 221 11.55 0.96 -20.92
CA THR A 221 12.93 1.46 -21.05
C THR A 221 13.30 2.52 -20.02
N GLN A 222 12.30 3.18 -19.40
CA GLN A 222 12.50 4.26 -18.45
C GLN A 222 11.85 3.95 -17.09
N PHE A 223 10.53 3.80 -17.02
CA PHE A 223 9.84 3.66 -15.73
C PHE A 223 10.30 2.42 -14.96
N ILE A 224 10.25 1.24 -15.58
CA ILE A 224 10.68 -0.05 -14.99
C ILE A 224 12.17 0.01 -14.67
N LYS A 225 13.00 0.43 -15.64
CA LYS A 225 14.45 0.58 -15.45
C LYS A 225 14.81 1.41 -14.21
N TYR A 226 14.18 2.58 -14.04
CA TYR A 226 14.48 3.44 -12.90
C TYR A 226 13.86 2.92 -11.61
N THR A 227 12.69 2.30 -11.66
CA THR A 227 12.04 1.68 -10.48
C THR A 227 12.88 0.54 -9.92
N ASP A 228 13.31 -0.39 -10.77
CA ASP A 228 14.14 -1.53 -10.37
C ASP A 228 15.50 -1.06 -9.82
N ALA A 229 16.10 -0.04 -10.46
CA ALA A 229 17.35 0.56 -9.97
C ALA A 229 17.17 1.24 -8.60
N CYS A 230 16.04 1.91 -8.36
CA CYS A 230 15.73 2.49 -7.05
C CYS A 230 15.58 1.41 -5.97
N ILE A 231 14.93 0.28 -6.28
CA ILE A 231 14.79 -0.85 -5.35
C ILE A 231 16.17 -1.41 -5.00
N ASP A 232 16.98 -1.70 -6.01
CA ASP A 232 18.33 -2.25 -5.80
C ASP A 232 19.23 -1.29 -5.02
N ASP A 233 19.18 0.01 -5.32
CA ASP A 233 19.95 1.03 -4.61
C ASP A 233 19.45 1.21 -3.16
N PHE A 234 18.14 1.18 -2.92
CA PHE A 234 17.56 1.28 -1.59
C PHE A 234 17.98 0.09 -0.73
N LEU A 235 17.81 -1.15 -1.22
CA LEU A 235 18.16 -2.37 -0.48
C LEU A 235 19.67 -2.47 -0.17
N LYS A 236 20.53 -1.94 -1.05
CA LYS A 236 21.99 -1.92 -0.85
C LYS A 236 22.49 -0.71 -0.06
N GLY A 237 21.62 0.22 0.34
CA GLY A 237 22.02 1.46 1.00
C GLY A 237 22.81 2.43 0.12
N ASN A 238 22.68 2.34 -1.21
CA ASN A 238 23.37 3.20 -2.16
C ASN A 238 22.62 4.54 -2.38
N VAL A 239 22.57 5.35 -1.33
CA VAL A 239 21.77 6.60 -1.27
C VAL A 239 22.07 7.55 -2.44
N LYS A 240 23.33 7.75 -2.80
CA LYS A 240 23.73 8.66 -3.89
C LYS A 240 23.19 8.20 -5.25
N SER A 241 23.17 6.89 -5.51
CA SER A 241 22.60 6.36 -6.76
C SER A 241 21.07 6.36 -6.71
N LEU A 242 20.49 6.04 -5.56
CA LEU A 242 19.05 6.10 -5.32
C LEU A 242 18.50 7.46 -5.72
N PHE A 243 19.03 8.57 -5.20
CA PHE A 243 18.54 9.92 -5.51
C PHE A 243 18.67 10.29 -6.99
N LYS A 244 19.72 9.84 -7.68
CA LYS A 244 19.85 10.00 -9.13
C LYS A 244 18.75 9.27 -9.89
N ASN A 245 18.40 8.05 -9.46
CA ASN A 245 17.38 7.23 -10.11
C ASN A 245 15.96 7.71 -9.76
N VAL A 246 15.71 8.11 -8.51
CA VAL A 246 14.42 8.69 -8.10
C VAL A 246 14.16 10.00 -8.85
N LYS A 247 15.16 10.87 -9.04
CA LYS A 247 15.00 12.08 -9.86
C LYS A 247 14.55 11.76 -11.29
N LYS A 248 15.16 10.74 -11.91
CA LYS A 248 14.77 10.30 -13.27
C LYS A 248 13.36 9.71 -13.28
N LEU A 249 13.03 8.85 -12.32
CA LEU A 249 11.69 8.27 -12.16
C LEU A 249 10.63 9.36 -11.97
N SER A 250 10.89 10.33 -11.09
CA SER A 250 10.00 11.47 -10.83
C SER A 250 9.69 12.27 -12.10
N LYS A 251 10.71 12.48 -12.95
CA LYS A 251 10.57 13.15 -14.25
C LYS A 251 9.73 12.34 -15.24
N VAL A 252 9.94 11.02 -15.28
CA VAL A 252 9.14 10.10 -16.10
C VAL A 252 7.67 10.13 -15.67
N VAL A 253 7.41 10.09 -14.36
CA VAL A 253 6.06 10.13 -13.78
C VAL A 253 5.36 11.44 -14.15
N LEU A 254 6.00 12.59 -13.92
CA LEU A 254 5.41 13.89 -14.25
C LEU A 254 5.07 14.02 -15.75
N ASN A 255 5.92 13.51 -16.63
CA ASN A 255 5.75 13.66 -18.07
C ASN A 255 4.68 12.73 -18.66
N ASN A 256 4.52 11.52 -18.11
CA ASN A 256 3.71 10.47 -18.75
C ASN A 256 2.48 10.05 -17.93
N PHE A 257 2.47 10.34 -16.63
CA PHE A 257 1.40 9.97 -15.70
C PHE A 257 0.69 11.21 -15.16
N LYS A 258 0.82 12.35 -15.85
CA LYS A 258 0.24 13.64 -15.45
C LYS A 258 -1.26 13.60 -15.08
N PRO A 259 -2.13 12.85 -15.79
CA PRO A 259 -3.54 12.73 -15.39
C PRO A 259 -3.77 12.03 -14.05
N MET A 260 -2.75 11.36 -13.52
CA MET A 260 -2.78 10.59 -12.28
C MET A 260 -2.12 11.34 -11.11
N ILE A 261 -1.74 12.59 -11.35
CA ILE A 261 -1.20 13.50 -10.34
C ILE A 261 -2.24 14.62 -10.19
N PRO A 262 -2.70 14.96 -8.98
CA PRO A 262 -3.60 16.10 -8.79
C PRO A 262 -3.01 17.38 -9.40
N SER A 263 -3.83 18.17 -10.09
CA SER A 263 -3.36 19.25 -10.96
C SER A 263 -2.55 20.33 -10.22
N GLU A 264 -2.95 20.65 -8.99
CA GLU A 264 -2.23 21.57 -8.09
C GLU A 264 -0.80 21.11 -7.75
N PHE A 265 -0.52 19.80 -7.81
CA PHE A 265 0.80 19.26 -7.55
C PHE A 265 1.72 19.28 -8.77
N HIS A 266 1.25 19.58 -9.98
CA HIS A 266 2.12 19.55 -11.17
C HIS A 266 3.26 20.57 -11.10
N ALA A 267 2.94 21.80 -10.69
CA ALA A 267 3.95 22.86 -10.54
C ALA A 267 4.90 22.55 -9.38
N LEU A 268 4.36 22.06 -8.26
CA LEU A 268 5.13 21.66 -7.08
C LEU A 268 6.11 20.53 -7.41
N TRP A 269 5.63 19.48 -8.07
CA TRP A 269 6.42 18.35 -8.53
C TRP A 269 7.56 18.77 -9.46
N LYS A 270 7.26 19.66 -10.41
CA LYS A 270 8.29 20.23 -11.30
C LYS A 270 9.34 21.03 -10.52
N LYS A 271 8.91 21.85 -9.56
CA LYS A 271 9.81 22.63 -8.69
C LYS A 271 10.81 21.73 -7.97
N GLY A 272 10.36 20.63 -7.36
CA GLY A 272 11.24 19.67 -6.69
C GLY A 272 12.31 19.07 -7.63
N ILE A 273 11.92 18.68 -8.85
CA ILE A 273 12.85 18.16 -9.86
C ILE A 273 13.90 19.21 -10.27
N ASP A 274 13.46 20.46 -10.46
CA ASP A 274 14.31 21.55 -10.92
C ASP A 274 15.30 22.00 -9.84
N THR A 275 14.84 22.18 -8.60
CA THR A 275 15.69 22.61 -7.47
C THR A 275 16.54 21.48 -6.91
N GLY A 276 16.07 20.23 -7.01
CA GLY A 276 16.69 19.08 -6.38
C GLY A 276 16.38 18.94 -4.89
N ASP A 277 15.44 19.73 -4.35
CA ASP A 277 15.11 19.69 -2.92
C ASP A 277 14.35 18.43 -2.52
N TYR A 278 13.54 17.90 -3.43
CA TYR A 278 12.81 16.64 -3.27
C TYR A 278 12.39 16.08 -4.63
N PHE A 279 12.10 14.79 -4.65
CA PHE A 279 11.57 14.09 -5.82
C PHE A 279 10.33 13.31 -5.40
N LEU A 280 9.24 13.48 -6.15
CA LEU A 280 7.97 12.82 -5.88
C LEU A 280 7.76 11.63 -6.82
N LYS A 281 7.01 10.63 -6.36
CA LYS A 281 6.38 9.59 -7.17
C LYS A 281 4.97 9.33 -6.66
N LEU A 282 4.18 8.60 -7.45
CA LEU A 282 2.86 8.15 -7.02
C LEU A 282 2.98 7.25 -5.78
N CYS A 283 2.01 7.33 -4.88
CA CYS A 283 1.79 6.34 -3.83
C CYS A 283 0.50 5.60 -4.19
N GLY A 284 0.57 4.27 -4.33
CA GLY A 284 -0.55 3.48 -4.82
C GLY A 284 -0.93 3.83 -6.27
N SER A 285 -2.22 3.99 -6.55
CA SER A 285 -2.70 4.27 -7.91
C SER A 285 -2.49 5.72 -8.38
N GLY A 286 -2.21 6.65 -7.48
CA GLY A 286 -2.30 8.08 -7.77
C GLY A 286 -3.75 8.60 -7.79
N GLY A 287 -3.93 9.80 -8.35
CA GLY A 287 -5.23 10.50 -8.43
C GLY A 287 -5.63 11.28 -7.17
N GLY A 288 -4.84 11.18 -6.10
CA GLY A 288 -5.09 11.79 -4.81
C GLY A 288 -4.35 11.04 -3.71
N GLY A 289 -4.75 11.23 -2.46
CA GLY A 289 -4.17 10.58 -1.30
C GLY A 289 -2.78 11.11 -0.97
N TYR A 290 -1.88 10.21 -0.62
CA TYR A 290 -0.47 10.56 -0.48
C TYR A 290 0.27 10.51 -1.82
N MET A 291 1.31 11.33 -1.93
CA MET A 291 2.43 11.11 -2.83
C MET A 291 3.64 10.68 -2.00
N LEU A 292 4.52 9.88 -2.59
CA LEU A 292 5.75 9.48 -1.92
C LEU A 292 6.88 10.41 -2.36
N GLY A 293 7.51 11.07 -1.39
CA GLY A 293 8.61 11.99 -1.58
C GLY A 293 9.93 11.44 -1.09
N PHE A 294 11.01 11.84 -1.75
CA PHE A 294 12.39 11.52 -1.40
C PHE A 294 13.18 12.81 -1.35
N THR A 295 13.99 12.99 -0.31
CA THR A 295 14.87 14.16 -0.18
C THR A 295 16.19 13.80 0.50
N GLU A 296 17.28 14.46 0.11
CA GLU A 296 18.57 14.37 0.82
C GLU A 296 18.60 15.26 2.08
N ASP A 297 17.64 16.20 2.22
CA ASP A 297 17.53 17.11 3.37
C ASP A 297 16.05 17.41 3.67
N ILE A 298 15.50 16.72 4.67
CA ILE A 298 14.09 16.82 5.06
C ILE A 298 13.71 18.21 5.56
N GLU A 299 14.63 18.93 6.20
CA GLU A 299 14.36 20.28 6.70
C GLU A 299 14.29 21.29 5.54
N LYS A 300 15.14 21.12 4.53
CA LYS A 300 15.03 21.89 3.28
C LYS A 300 13.74 21.56 2.52
N ALA A 301 13.39 20.28 2.41
CA ALA A 301 12.15 19.87 1.75
C ALA A 301 10.91 20.45 2.43
N LYS A 302 10.84 20.41 3.77
CA LYS A 302 9.74 21.03 4.55
C LYS A 302 9.59 22.53 4.27
N LYS A 303 10.69 23.27 4.15
CA LYS A 303 10.66 24.69 3.78
C LYS A 303 10.15 24.89 2.35
N THR A 304 10.60 24.08 1.39
CA THR A 304 10.16 24.20 -0.01
C THR A 304 8.69 23.78 -0.21
N LEU A 305 8.19 22.90 0.66
CA LEU A 305 6.83 22.35 0.71
C LEU A 305 5.96 22.99 1.81
N GLU A 306 6.29 24.21 2.24
CA GLU A 306 5.51 24.93 3.25
C GLU A 306 4.03 25.00 2.87
N GLY A 307 3.15 24.76 3.85
CA GLY A 307 1.69 24.67 3.63
C GLY A 307 1.19 23.27 3.30
N HIS A 308 2.06 22.28 3.08
CA HIS A 308 1.69 20.88 2.90
C HIS A 308 2.02 20.02 4.11
N LYS A 309 1.19 19.01 4.37
CA LYS A 309 1.41 18.04 5.44
C LYS A 309 2.39 16.95 4.98
N ILE A 310 3.47 16.78 5.75
CA ILE A 310 4.54 15.81 5.47
C ILE A 310 4.65 14.81 6.63
N GLU A 311 4.70 13.53 6.31
CA GLU A 311 4.90 12.45 7.28
C GLU A 311 6.16 11.65 6.91
N VAL A 312 7.18 11.66 7.77
CA VAL A 312 8.43 10.91 7.50
C VAL A 312 8.17 9.42 7.66
N VAL A 313 8.58 8.64 6.67
CA VAL A 313 8.41 7.18 6.62
C VAL A 313 9.71 6.46 6.95
N TYR A 314 10.82 6.98 6.44
CA TYR A 314 12.14 6.37 6.56
C TYR A 314 13.21 7.46 6.55
N GLN A 315 14.23 7.37 7.41
CA GLN A 315 15.39 8.27 7.39
C GLN A 315 16.68 7.54 6.99
N PHE A 316 17.42 8.14 6.05
CA PHE A 316 18.70 7.63 5.53
C PHE A 316 19.87 8.01 6.42
#